data_AF-A0A6B3GNL0-F1
#
_entry.id   AF-A0A6B3GNL0-F1
#
_cell.length_a   1.000
_cell.length_b   1.000
_cell.length_c   1.000
_cell.angle_alpha   90.00
_cell.angle_beta   90.00
_cell.angle_gamma   90.00
#
_symmetry.space_group_name_H-M   'P 1'
#
loop_
_entity.id
_entity.type
_entity.pdbx_description
1 polymer ?
#
loop_
_entity_poly.entity_id
_entity_poly.type
_entity_poly.pdbx_seq_one_letter_code
_entity_poly.pdbx_strand_id
1 'polypeptide(L)' 'MDASHVEFGIDSFGDLPRDDQGGIVSHAEAIRAAVAEAVLADEVGIDVVALGEHHLPEFAISSPETVLAGIATVTKRI' A
#
# COMPACT_ATOMS: atom_id res chain seq x y z
N MET A 1 -17.22 -10.75 22.13
CA MET A 1 -16.87 -10.02 20.91
C MET A 1 -17.65 -10.67 19.78
N ASP A 2 -18.43 -9.87 19.07
CA ASP A 2 -19.13 -10.33 17.88
C ASP A 2 -18.08 -10.44 16.75
N ALA A 3 -17.81 -11.67 16.30
CA ALA A 3 -16.82 -11.92 15.26
C ALA A 3 -17.23 -11.32 13.90
N SER A 4 -18.49 -10.86 13.75
CA SER A 4 -18.97 -10.20 12.53
C SER A 4 -18.55 -8.73 12.41
N HIS A 5 -17.83 -8.17 13.40
CA HIS A 5 -17.31 -6.79 13.42
C HIS A 5 -15.78 -6.72 13.53
N VAL A 6 -15.07 -7.74 13.06
CA VAL A 6 -13.59 -7.70 12.98
C VAL A 6 -13.19 -7.12 11.63
N GLU A 7 -12.42 -6.04 11.67
CA GLU A 7 -11.78 -5.46 10.48
C GLU A 7 -10.36 -6.02 10.33
N PHE A 8 -10.01 -6.41 9.11
CA PHE A 8 -8.66 -6.80 8.73
C PHE A 8 -8.03 -5.70 7.90
N GLY A 9 -6.87 -5.21 8.32
CA GLY A 9 -6.13 -4.17 7.61
C GLY A 9 -4.73 -4.62 7.23
N ILE A 10 -4.17 -3.96 6.23
CA ILE A 10 -2.75 -4.02 5.87
C ILE A 10 -2.13 -2.62 5.98
N ASP A 11 -0.86 -2.55 6.34
CA ASP A 11 -0.10 -1.30 6.39
C ASP A 11 1.26 -1.42 5.66
N SER A 12 1.75 -0.29 5.16
CA SER A 12 3.05 -0.18 4.51
C SER A 12 3.66 1.20 4.68
N PHE A 13 4.98 1.28 4.75
CA PHE A 13 5.75 2.54 4.67
C PHE A 13 6.26 2.83 3.25
N GLY A 14 5.95 1.96 2.29
CA GLY A 14 6.48 2.04 0.94
C GLY A 14 7.98 1.73 0.89
N ASP A 15 8.45 0.76 1.68
CA ASP A 15 9.80 0.21 1.58
C ASP A 15 10.16 -0.12 0.12
N LEU A 16 11.45 -0.14 -0.21
CA LEU A 16 11.92 -0.55 -1.53
C LEU A 16 12.22 -2.06 -1.55
N PRO A 17 11.29 -2.93 -2.02
CA PRO A 17 11.55 -4.35 -2.09
C PRO A 17 12.65 -4.69 -3.09
N ARG A 18 13.11 -5.94 -3.04
CA ARG A 18 13.97 -6.50 -4.08
C ARG A 18 13.13 -7.15 -5.16
N ASP A 19 13.54 -6.99 -6.40
CA ASP A 19 13.00 -7.75 -7.54
C ASP A 19 13.48 -9.21 -7.53
N ASP A 20 12.95 -10.01 -8.46
CA ASP A 20 13.29 -11.43 -8.62
C ASP A 20 14.77 -11.68 -9.00
N GLN A 21 15.48 -10.63 -9.42
CA GLN A 21 16.92 -10.67 -9.73
C GLN A 21 17.77 -10.20 -8.53
N GLY A 22 17.12 -9.84 -7.42
CA GLY A 22 17.75 -9.35 -6.19
C GLY A 22 18.11 -7.86 -6.20
N GLY A 23 17.75 -7.11 -7.24
CA GLY A 23 17.94 -5.65 -7.35
C GLY A 23 16.93 -4.88 -6.51
N ILE A 24 17.31 -3.73 -5.95
CA ILE A 24 16.36 -2.85 -5.24
C ILE A 24 15.53 -2.10 -6.29
N VAL A 25 14.21 -2.16 -6.16
CA VAL A 25 13.30 -1.46 -7.09
C VAL A 25 13.40 0.06 -6.93
N SER A 26 13.03 0.81 -7.96
CA SER A 26 12.92 2.26 -7.88
C SER A 26 11.74 2.71 -7.02
N HIS A 27 11.79 3.93 -6.46
CA HIS A 27 10.68 4.54 -5.72
C HIS A 27 9.38 4.55 -6.55
N ALA A 28 9.48 4.79 -7.85
CA ALA A 28 8.31 4.80 -8.73
C ALA A 28 7.69 3.40 -8.91
N GLU A 29 8.51 2.35 -8.92
CA GLU A 29 8.03 0.96 -8.95
C GLU A 29 7.38 0.59 -7.62
N ALA A 30 7.99 0.94 -6.49
CA ALA A 30 7.42 0.70 -5.16
C ALA A 30 6.06 1.40 -4.97
N ILE A 31 5.90 2.66 -5.41
CA ILE A 31 4.59 3.35 -5.36
C ILE A 31 3.55 2.63 -6.23
N ARG A 32 3.90 2.17 -7.44
CA ARG A 32 2.97 1.41 -8.28
C ARG A 32 2.63 0.05 -7.68
N ALA A 33 3.58 -0.60 -7.00
CA ALA A 33 3.34 -1.83 -6.26
C ALA A 33 2.34 -1.61 -5.11
N ALA A 34 2.52 -0.56 -4.30
CA ALA A 34 1.58 -0.21 -3.23
C ALA A 34 0.15 0.04 -3.76
N VAL A 35 0.00 0.69 -4.91
CA VAL A 35 -1.31 0.86 -5.55
C VAL A 35 -1.89 -0.49 -6.01
N ALA A 36 -1.06 -1.37 -6.60
CA ALA A 36 -1.51 -2.70 -7.02
C ALA A 36 -1.90 -3.60 -5.82
N GLU A 37 -1.15 -3.51 -4.72
CA GLU A 37 -1.46 -4.19 -3.45
C GLU A 37 -2.80 -3.72 -2.89
N ALA A 38 -3.09 -2.41 -2.94
CA ALA A 38 -4.38 -1.88 -2.52
C ALA A 38 -5.53 -2.37 -3.41
N VAL A 39 -5.34 -2.41 -4.74
CA VAL A 39 -6.35 -3.01 -5.65
C VAL A 39 -6.61 -4.47 -5.27
N LEU A 40 -5.56 -5.26 -5.02
CA LEU A 40 -5.71 -6.65 -4.59
C LEU A 40 -6.43 -6.75 -3.24
N ALA A 41 -6.09 -5.88 -2.28
CA ALA A 41 -6.74 -5.81 -0.96
C ALA A 41 -8.26 -5.57 -1.11
N ASP A 42 -8.67 -4.63 -1.98
CA ASP A 42 -10.07 -4.37 -2.31
C ASP A 42 -10.75 -5.57 -2.99
N GLU A 43 -10.04 -6.31 -3.84
CA GLU A 43 -10.59 -7.49 -4.50
C GLU A 43 -10.82 -8.67 -3.54
N VAL A 44 -9.90 -8.89 -2.59
CA VAL A 44 -9.95 -10.03 -1.67
C VAL A 44 -10.72 -9.76 -0.38
N GLY A 45 -11.16 -8.52 -0.14
CA GLY A 45 -11.99 -8.16 1.01
C GLY A 45 -11.21 -7.85 2.28
N ILE A 46 -10.01 -7.27 2.15
CA ILE A 46 -9.39 -6.51 3.24
C ILE A 46 -10.21 -5.23 3.45
N ASP A 47 -10.32 -4.77 4.70
CA ASP A 47 -11.18 -3.65 5.07
C ASP A 47 -10.42 -2.31 5.06
N VAL A 48 -9.10 -2.34 5.30
CA VAL A 48 -8.29 -1.12 5.47
C VAL A 48 -6.92 -1.25 4.79
N VAL A 49 -6.51 -0.18 4.10
CA VAL A 49 -5.12 0.04 3.68
C VAL A 49 -4.59 1.29 4.38
N ALA A 50 -3.50 1.15 5.13
CA ALA A 50 -2.82 2.25 5.80
C ALA A 50 -1.43 2.49 5.20
N LEU A 51 -1.11 3.75 4.91
CA LEU A 51 0.21 4.15 4.42
C LEU A 51 0.87 5.08 5.43
N GLY A 52 2.08 4.76 5.87
CA GLY A 52 2.87 5.62 6.73
C GLY A 52 3.79 6.55 5.95
N GLU A 53 4.15 7.67 6.59
CA GLU A 53 4.99 8.72 6.01
C GLU A 53 6.43 8.58 6.46
N HIS A 54 7.38 8.51 5.53
CA HIS A 54 8.82 8.50 5.82
C HIS A 54 9.61 9.46 4.90
N HIS A 55 10.68 10.03 5.45
CA HIS A 55 11.58 10.98 4.76
C HIS A 55 13.01 10.46 4.73
N LEU A 56 13.17 9.17 4.40
CA LEU A 56 14.45 8.49 4.28
C LEU A 56 14.56 7.82 2.90
N PRO A 57 15.77 7.69 2.33
CA PRO A 57 15.94 7.20 0.96
C PRO A 57 15.48 5.75 0.75
N GLU A 58 15.34 4.96 1.82
CA GLU A 58 14.88 3.58 1.80
C GLU A 58 13.35 3.43 1.65
N PHE A 59 12.59 4.53 1.68
CA PHE A 59 11.12 4.54 1.57
C PHE A 59 10.65 5.42 0.42
N ALA A 60 9.59 4.98 -0.26
CA ALA A 60 9.00 5.62 -1.43
C ALA A 60 7.88 6.61 -1.09
N ILE A 61 7.28 6.52 0.09
CA ILE A 61 6.06 7.27 0.44
C ILE A 61 6.39 8.36 1.47
N SER A 62 6.60 9.58 0.97
CA SER A 62 6.76 10.80 1.79
C SER A 62 5.50 11.66 1.89
N SER A 63 4.46 11.33 1.12
CA SER A 63 3.13 11.97 1.14
C SER A 63 2.08 10.87 0.98
N PRO A 64 1.63 10.24 2.07
CA PRO A 64 0.65 9.17 2.03
C PRO A 64 -0.64 9.58 1.33
N GLU A 65 -1.12 10.80 1.57
CA GLU A 65 -2.34 11.34 0.98
C GLU A 65 -2.31 11.37 -0.55
N THR A 66 -1.15 11.60 -1.16
CA THR A 66 -1.00 11.58 -2.61
C THR A 66 -1.19 10.16 -3.17
N VAL A 67 -0.62 9.17 -2.48
CA VAL A 67 -0.73 7.76 -2.89
C VAL A 67 -2.14 7.22 -2.61
N LEU A 68 -2.71 7.55 -1.45
CA LEU A 68 -4.09 7.21 -1.07
C LEU A 68 -5.10 7.81 -2.06
N ALA A 69 -4.89 9.05 -2.52
CA ALA A 69 -5.72 9.65 -3.56
C ALA A 69 -5.66 8.85 -4.87
N GLY A 70 -4.48 8.34 -5.24
CA GLY A 70 -4.32 7.43 -6.38
C GLY A 70 -5.07 6.11 -6.20
N ILE A 71 -4.91 5.46 -5.04
CA ILE A 71 -5.61 4.22 -4.67
C ILE A 71 -7.12 4.40 -4.78
N ALA A 72 -7.67 5.50 -4.25
CA ALA A 72 -9.10 5.78 -4.27
C ALA A 72 -9.71 5.88 -5.69
N THR A 73 -8.90 6.14 -6.72
CA THR A 73 -9.39 6.15 -8.11
C THR A 73 -9.62 4.76 -8.69
N VAL A 74 -9.00 3.73 -8.10
CA VAL A 74 -8.97 2.36 -8.63
C VAL A 74 -9.59 1.31 -7.69
N THR A 75 -9.98 1.66 -6.47
CA THR A 75 -10.69 0.79 -5.52
C THR A 75 -12.18 1.15 -5.42
N LYS A 76 -12.97 0.33 -4.70
CA LYS A 76 -14.42 0.53 -4.52
C LYS A 76 -14.90 0.48 -3.08
N ARG A 77 -14.24 -0.25 -2.18
CA ARG A 77 -14.70 -0.46 -0.80
C ARG A 77 -13.70 0.01 0.25
N ILE A 78 -12.41 -0.26 0.04
CA ILE A 78 -11.33 0.17 0.93
C ILE A 78 -10.99 1.65 0.79
#